data_AF-A0A938A5A4-F1
#
_entry.id   AF-A0A938A5A4-F1
#
_cell.length_a   1.000
_cell.length_b   1.000
_cell.length_c   1.000
_cell.angle_alpha   90.00
_cell.angle_beta   90.00
_cell.angle_gamma   90.00
#
_symmetry.space_group_name_H-M   'P 1'
#
loop_
_entity.id
_entity.type
_entity.pdbx_description
1 polymer ?
#
loop_
_entity_poly.entity_id
_entity_poly.type
_entity_poly.pdbx_seq_one_letter_code
_entity_poly.pdbx_strand_id
1 'polypeptide(L)'
;MKFIGLSAAAGVVLLAFGACTPQDPLPTAGGQSTVCTGQRQQVCTREYRPVCGTDVRGASRAYGNACEACADKQVVSHRLGTC
;
A
#
# COMPACT_ATOMS: atom_id res chain seq x y z
N MET A 1 -47.50 22.28 -37.55
CA MET A 1 -48.02 21.10 -36.81
C MET A 1 -47.34 19.87 -37.39
N LYS A 2 -46.61 19.10 -36.54
CA LYS A 2 -46.16 17.69 -36.72
C LYS A 2 -45.02 17.47 -37.77
N PHE A 3 -43.94 16.70 -37.59
CA PHE A 3 -43.58 15.55 -36.74
C PHE A 3 -42.04 15.59 -36.46
N ILE A 4 -41.56 15.70 -35.22
CA ILE A 4 -40.93 14.65 -34.38
C ILE A 4 -40.31 13.47 -35.17
N GLY A 5 -38.99 13.31 -35.08
CA GLY A 5 -38.25 12.16 -35.62
C GLY A 5 -36.75 12.21 -35.31
N LEU A 6 -36.38 12.31 -34.02
CA LEU A 6 -34.99 12.23 -33.58
C LEU A 6 -34.65 10.75 -33.30
N SER A 7 -33.94 10.11 -34.21
CA SER A 7 -33.33 8.79 -33.99
C SER A 7 -31.92 8.83 -34.57
N ALA A 8 -30.98 9.35 -33.78
CA ALA A 8 -29.56 9.12 -34.00
C ALA A 8 -29.07 8.22 -32.87
N ALA A 9 -29.15 6.91 -33.11
CA ALA A 9 -28.46 5.91 -32.30
C ALA A 9 -26.95 6.04 -32.57
N ALA A 10 -26.30 7.01 -31.93
CA ALA A 10 -24.85 7.04 -31.83
C ALA A 10 -24.45 6.02 -30.76
N GLY A 11 -24.16 4.79 -31.19
CA GLY A 11 -23.65 3.74 -30.32
C GLY A 11 -22.40 4.21 -29.60
N VAL A 12 -22.50 4.38 -28.28
CA VAL A 12 -21.35 4.64 -27.41
C VAL A 12 -20.55 3.33 -27.35
N VAL A 13 -19.48 3.24 -28.14
CA VAL A 13 -18.52 2.14 -28.05
C VAL A 13 -17.77 2.32 -26.73
N LEU A 14 -18.21 1.61 -25.69
CA LEU A 14 -17.51 1.46 -24.42
C LEU A 14 -16.26 0.60 -24.65
N LEU A 15 -15.14 1.26 -24.98
CA LEU A 15 -13.82 0.63 -24.93
C LEU A 15 -13.47 0.35 -23.46
N ALA A 16 -13.78 -0.85 -22.99
CA ALA A 16 -13.36 -1.34 -21.69
C ALA A 16 -11.85 -1.63 -21.73
N PHE A 17 -11.03 -0.63 -21.40
CA PHE A 17 -9.64 -0.85 -21.09
C PHE A 17 -9.57 -1.67 -19.80
N GLY A 18 -9.31 -2.97 -19.94
CA GLY A 18 -9.05 -3.87 -18.82
C GLY A 18 -7.76 -3.46 -18.12
N ALA A 19 -7.88 -2.70 -17.03
CA ALA A 19 -6.76 -2.46 -16.13
C ALA A 19 -6.52 -3.73 -15.32
N CYS A 20 -5.42 -4.44 -15.60
CA CYS A 20 -4.84 -5.38 -14.65
C CYS A 20 -4.23 -4.57 -13.51
N THR A 21 -5.04 -4.18 -12.52
CA THR A 21 -4.47 -3.82 -11.23
C THR A 21 -3.91 -5.09 -10.60
N PRO A 22 -2.66 -5.07 -10.09
CA PRO A 22 -2.22 -6.10 -9.17
C PRO A 22 -3.19 -6.09 -7.99
N GLN A 23 -4.08 -7.08 -7.96
CA GLN A 23 -4.84 -7.41 -6.76
C GLN A 23 -3.86 -8.16 -5.86
N ASP A 24 -3.16 -7.44 -5.00
CA ASP A 24 -2.50 -8.11 -3.88
C ASP A 24 -3.60 -8.86 -3.12
N PRO A 25 -3.51 -10.19 -2.96
CA PRO A 25 -4.46 -10.91 -2.14
C PRO A 25 -4.47 -10.25 -0.78
N LEU A 26 -5.63 -9.73 -0.40
CA LEU A 26 -5.91 -9.05 0.85
C LEU A 26 -5.22 -9.84 1.98
N PRO A 27 -4.18 -9.29 2.64
CA PRO A 27 -3.79 -9.85 3.91
C PRO A 27 -5.00 -9.62 4.81
N THR A 28 -5.64 -10.69 5.27
CA THR A 28 -6.60 -10.69 6.39
C THR A 28 -5.85 -10.35 7.70
N ALA A 29 -5.12 -9.25 7.67
CA ALA A 29 -4.30 -8.62 8.70
C ALA A 29 -4.27 -7.13 8.39
N GLY A 30 -5.45 -6.50 8.36
CA GLY A 30 -5.56 -5.06 8.31
C GLY A 30 -4.75 -4.44 9.46
N GLY A 31 -3.77 -3.61 9.11
CA GLY A 31 -3.37 -2.46 9.91
C GLY A 31 -2.74 -2.70 11.28
N GLN A 32 -2.23 -3.89 11.58
CA GLN A 32 -1.52 -4.09 12.85
C GLN A 32 -0.13 -3.47 12.78
N SER A 33 -0.11 -2.17 13.10
CA SER A 33 1.13 -1.42 13.30
C SER A 33 1.80 -1.93 14.57
N THR A 34 2.95 -2.58 14.42
CA THR A 34 3.79 -3.00 15.53
C THR A 34 4.64 -1.82 15.97
N VAL A 35 4.47 -1.40 17.22
CA VAL A 35 5.28 -0.32 17.81
C VAL A 35 6.68 -0.86 18.07
N CYS A 36 7.70 -0.08 17.72
CA CYS A 36 9.08 -0.39 18.07
C CYS A 36 9.30 -0.17 19.57
N THR A 37 9.14 -1.23 20.36
CA THR A 37 9.34 -1.20 21.81
C THR A 37 10.78 -1.61 22.18
N GLY A 38 11.29 -1.10 23.30
CA GLY A 38 12.58 -1.52 23.85
C GLY A 38 13.82 -0.90 23.20
N GLN A 39 14.97 -1.54 23.39
CA GLN A 39 16.25 -1.06 22.86
C GLN A 39 16.35 -1.29 21.35
N ARG A 40 16.86 -0.28 20.66
CA ARG A 40 17.10 -0.29 19.21
C ARG A 40 18.18 -1.31 18.88
N GLN A 41 17.83 -2.29 18.05
CA GLN A 41 18.77 -3.32 17.65
C GLN A 41 19.90 -2.71 16.82
N GLN A 42 21.14 -3.18 17.06
CA GLN A 42 22.33 -2.71 16.34
C GLN A 42 22.74 -3.66 15.20
N VAL A 43 22.20 -4.88 15.21
CA VAL A 43 22.50 -5.93 14.23
C VAL A 43 21.17 -6.58 13.84
N CYS A 44 20.93 -6.70 12.54
CA CYS A 44 19.76 -7.36 11.97
C CYS A 44 20.18 -8.51 11.04
N THR A 45 19.32 -9.51 10.90
CA THR A 45 19.49 -10.54 9.87
C THR A 45 19.29 -9.92 8.48
N ARG A 46 19.88 -10.54 7.44
CA ARG A 46 19.67 -10.15 6.04
C ARG A 46 18.45 -10.81 5.41
N GLU A 47 17.48 -11.17 6.23
CA GLU A 47 16.23 -11.73 5.74
C GLU A 47 15.39 -10.63 5.10
N TYR A 48 14.86 -10.90 3.90
CA TYR A 48 13.98 -9.98 3.22
C TYR A 48 12.51 -10.35 3.48
N ARG A 49 11.87 -9.62 4.40
CA ARG A 49 10.44 -9.66 4.72
C ARG A 49 9.93 -8.22 4.86
N PRO A 50 9.62 -7.54 3.75
CA PRO A 50 9.51 -6.09 3.73
C PRO A 50 8.40 -5.56 4.65
N VAL A 51 8.67 -4.41 5.24
CA VAL A 51 7.75 -3.68 6.12
C VAL A 51 7.70 -2.20 5.76
N CYS A 52 6.60 -1.54 6.12
CA CYS A 52 6.44 -0.11 5.99
C CYS A 52 6.55 0.53 7.38
N GLY A 53 7.68 1.18 7.64
CA GLY A 53 7.97 1.89 8.88
C GLY A 53 7.42 3.32 8.85
N THR A 54 6.80 3.75 9.94
CA THR A 54 6.31 5.11 10.16
C THR A 54 7.23 5.81 11.14
N ASP A 55 7.74 6.98 10.77
CA ASP A 55 8.61 7.78 11.62
C ASP A 55 7.83 8.68 12.60
N VAL A 56 8.56 9.33 13.51
CA VAL A 56 8.01 10.27 14.51
C VAL A 56 7.26 11.46 13.88
N ARG A 57 7.46 11.75 12.59
CA ARG A 57 6.76 12.81 11.85
C ARG A 57 5.56 12.26 11.07
N GLY A 58 5.30 10.96 11.14
CA GLY A 58 4.25 10.27 10.41
C GLY A 58 4.62 9.90 8.96
N ALA A 59 5.86 10.13 8.52
CA ALA A 59 6.27 9.74 7.18
C ALA A 59 6.55 8.23 7.11
N SER A 60 6.15 7.61 6.01
CA SER A 60 6.32 6.19 5.77
C SER A 60 7.54 5.90 4.89
N ARG A 61 8.32 4.87 5.23
CA ARG A 61 9.46 4.37 4.44
C ARG A 61 9.50 2.84 4.44
N ALA A 62 9.92 2.25 3.33
CA ALA A 62 10.09 0.81 3.22
C ALA A 62 11.42 0.35 3.85
N TYR A 63 11.39 -0.79 4.54
CA TYR A 63 12.56 -1.45 5.13
C TYR A 63 12.58 -2.92 4.72
N GLY A 64 13.77 -3.53 4.65
CA GLY A 64 13.94 -4.92 4.22
C GLY A 64 13.30 -5.92 5.18
N ASN A 65 13.27 -5.59 6.48
CA ASN A 65 12.53 -6.33 7.49
C ASN A 65 12.17 -5.48 8.73
N ALA A 66 11.40 -6.07 9.64
CA ALA A 66 10.98 -5.44 10.90
C ALA A 66 12.14 -5.01 11.82
N CYS A 67 13.23 -5.78 11.85
CA CYS A 67 14.42 -5.43 12.63
C CYS A 67 15.06 -4.15 12.09
N GLU A 68 15.28 -4.08 10.77
CA GLU A 68 15.86 -2.90 10.11
C GLU A 68 14.99 -1.66 10.34
N ALA A 69 13.66 -1.81 10.26
CA ALA A 69 12.73 -0.72 10.56
C ALA A 69 12.89 -0.23 12.01
N CYS A 70 12.88 -1.12 12.99
CA CYS A 70 13.01 -0.73 14.39
C CYS A 70 14.45 -0.38 14.81
N ALA A 71 15.47 -0.67 14.00
CA ALA A 71 16.84 -0.20 14.22
C ALA A 71 16.99 1.31 13.92
N ASP A 72 16.22 1.84 12.96
CA ASP A 72 16.16 3.29 12.73
C ASP A 72 15.46 3.98 13.91
N LYS A 73 16.22 4.84 14.61
CA LYS A 73 15.75 5.59 15.79
C LYS A 73 14.56 6.51 15.48
N GLN A 74 14.37 6.92 14.22
CA GLN A 74 13.28 7.78 13.81
C GLN A 74 11.96 7.01 13.64
N VAL A 75 12.00 5.70 13.42
CA VAL A 75 10.81 4.87 13.21
C VAL A 75 10.14 4.54 14.54
N VAL A 76 8.84 4.84 14.68
CA VAL A 76 8.05 4.55 15.89
C VAL A 76 7.22 3.29 15.76
N SER A 77 6.84 2.91 14.54
CA SER A 77 6.05 1.71 14.30
C SER A 77 6.24 1.21 12.88
N HIS A 78 5.89 -0.06 12.61
CA HIS A 78 5.89 -0.61 11.27
C HIS A 78 4.69 -1.51 11.04
N ARG A 79 4.25 -1.61 9.78
CA ARG A 79 3.27 -2.61 9.32
C ARG A 79 3.92 -3.58 8.33
N LEU A 80 3.36 -4.78 8.22
CA LEU A 80 3.82 -5.76 7.22
C LEU A 80 3.55 -5.29 5.79
N GLY A 81 4.42 -5.65 4.86
CA GLY A 81 4.33 -5.26 3.45
C GLY A 81 5.03 -3.93 3.16
N THR A 82 5.15 -3.57 1.89
CA THR A 82 5.75 -2.30 1.46
C THR A 82 4.82 -1.12 1.73
N CYS A 83 5.40 0.08 1.78
CA CYS A 83 4.65 1.31 1.57
C CYS A 83 4.30 1.42 0.08
#